data_AF-Q8R8F7-F1
#
_entry.id   AF-Q8R8F7-F1
#
_cell.length_a   1.000
_cell.length_b   1.000
_cell.length_c   1.000
_cell.angle_alpha   90.00
_cell.angle_beta   90.00
_cell.angle_gamma   90.00
#
_symmetry.space_group_name_H-M   'P 1'
#
loop_
_entity.id
_entity.type
_entity.pdbx_description
1 polymer ?
#
loop_
_entity_poly.entity_id
_entity_poly.type
_entity_poly.pdbx_seq_one_letter_code
_entity_poly.pdbx_strand_id
1 'polypeptide(L)'
;MPVNVELTERDKKLLEMLAELSMIKVENLSHIYETKAYYLKRIALLRKAHYVRRLKGYVMLGSKGIEYVRSIGLKRKGIPTAHGQKERVQRISDLYFDFLGTDWTFVDSRKIKEQKPSIYRSSIFLGFLIGRTEYAVYSIGKEPSKEKIDAVKSEQEKLHKLGIYRSIVFYESPEARKRYGVEGLGLKEQLLLPYPYGVELLKEHGRRNLIEEAAVKVYGSSLKEPNWKEADFSIGDKEVVVLILNDIEKAAKIKNYLILAQYRYTKMTEIEILCLEGQEEMFKEMFPECSIRTIKAEEIL
;
A
#
# COMPACT_ATOMS: atom_id res chain seq x y z
N MET A 1 43.50 -11.08 -4.19
CA MET A 1 43.25 -11.66 -5.53
C MET A 1 41.77 -11.44 -5.88
N PRO A 2 41.43 -10.93 -7.08
CA PRO A 2 40.04 -10.80 -7.48
C PRO A 2 39.40 -12.19 -7.55
N VAL A 3 38.37 -12.43 -6.75
CA VAL A 3 37.59 -13.66 -6.84
C VAL A 3 36.82 -13.62 -8.15
N ASN A 4 37.14 -14.53 -9.08
CA ASN A 4 36.35 -14.69 -10.29
C ASN A 4 35.14 -15.57 -9.95
N VAL A 5 33.94 -15.07 -10.22
CA VAL A 5 32.68 -15.78 -9.94
C VAL A 5 31.91 -15.86 -11.25
N GLU A 6 31.68 -17.08 -11.71
CA GLU A 6 30.77 -17.36 -12.82
C GLU A 6 29.33 -17.07 -12.39
N LEU A 7 28.62 -16.24 -13.15
CA LEU A 7 27.25 -15.84 -12.86
C LEU A 7 26.27 -16.94 -13.27
N THR A 8 25.42 -17.37 -12.33
CA THR A 8 24.29 -18.25 -12.63
C THR A 8 23.12 -17.44 -13.16
N GLU A 9 22.13 -18.09 -13.79
CA GLU A 9 20.89 -17.41 -14.25
C GLU A 9 20.16 -16.66 -13.11
N ARG A 10 20.21 -17.20 -11.87
CA ARG A 10 19.62 -16.53 -10.70
C ARG A 10 20.38 -15.25 -10.32
N ASP A 11 21.70 -15.23 -10.50
CA ASP A 11 22.48 -14.02 -10.26
C ASP A 11 22.23 -12.98 -11.35
N LYS A 12 22.12 -13.40 -12.61
CA LYS A 12 21.73 -12.51 -13.72
C LYS A 12 20.38 -11.86 -13.44
N LYS A 13 19.38 -12.67 -13.07
CA LYS A 13 18.05 -12.19 -12.63
C LYS A 13 18.14 -11.21 -11.46
N LEU A 14 18.97 -11.49 -10.44
CA LEU A 14 19.20 -10.55 -9.33
C LEU A 14 19.75 -9.21 -9.84
N LEU A 15 20.76 -9.23 -10.70
CA LEU A 15 21.40 -8.01 -11.20
C LEU A 15 20.44 -7.17 -12.07
N GLU A 16 19.61 -7.83 -12.89
CA GLU A 16 18.55 -7.20 -13.68
C GLU A 16 17.50 -6.53 -12.78
N MET A 17 17.00 -7.25 -11.77
CA MET A 17 16.04 -6.69 -10.81
C MET A 17 16.65 -5.52 -10.02
N LEU A 18 17.93 -5.60 -9.64
CA LEU A 18 18.64 -4.49 -9.00
C LEU A 18 18.85 -3.29 -9.93
N ALA A 19 18.87 -3.48 -11.25
CA ALA A 19 18.92 -2.37 -12.20
C ALA A 19 17.60 -1.59 -12.21
N GLU A 20 16.47 -2.29 -12.16
CA GLU A 20 15.12 -1.69 -12.17
C GLU A 20 14.72 -1.13 -10.79
N LEU A 21 14.94 -1.89 -9.71
CA LEU A 21 14.51 -1.53 -8.35
C LEU A 21 15.56 -0.72 -7.58
N SER A 22 16.80 -0.67 -8.05
CA SER A 22 17.99 -0.05 -7.42
C SER A 22 18.51 -0.77 -6.17
N MET A 23 17.63 -1.35 -5.36
CA MET A 23 17.98 -2.10 -4.15
C MET A 23 16.91 -3.14 -3.84
N ILE A 24 17.28 -4.21 -3.12
CA ILE A 24 16.38 -5.30 -2.74
C ILE A 24 16.68 -5.69 -1.30
N LYS A 25 15.66 -5.82 -0.44
CA LYS A 25 15.82 -6.31 0.94
C LYS A 25 16.37 -7.73 0.93
N VAL A 26 17.31 -8.05 1.81
CA VAL A 26 17.96 -9.38 1.85
C VAL A 26 16.94 -10.51 2.07
N GLU A 27 15.85 -10.24 2.78
CA GLU A 27 14.76 -11.19 3.00
C GLU A 27 14.03 -11.54 1.69
N ASN A 28 13.86 -10.57 0.79
CA ASN A 28 13.17 -10.76 -0.49
C ASN A 28 14.00 -11.54 -1.53
N LEU A 29 15.24 -11.90 -1.20
CA LEU A 29 16.06 -12.74 -2.07
C LEU A 29 15.56 -14.19 -2.15
N SER A 30 14.68 -14.62 -1.24
CA SER A 30 13.95 -15.90 -1.33
C SER A 30 13.11 -16.01 -2.60
N HIS A 31 12.68 -14.89 -3.21
CA HIS A 31 11.94 -14.91 -4.48
C HIS A 31 12.84 -15.18 -5.71
N ILE A 32 14.17 -15.11 -5.54
CA ILE A 32 15.14 -15.31 -6.61
C ILE A 32 15.92 -16.62 -6.39
N TYR A 33 16.15 -16.96 -5.13
CA TYR A 33 16.98 -18.08 -4.71
C TYR A 33 16.22 -19.02 -3.79
N GLU A 34 16.54 -20.31 -3.85
CA GLU A 34 15.80 -21.38 -3.17
C GLU A 34 15.79 -21.25 -1.64
N THR A 35 16.98 -21.24 -1.01
CA THR A 35 17.08 -21.33 0.45
C THR A 35 17.87 -20.17 1.04
N LYS A 36 17.56 -19.82 2.30
CA LYS A 36 18.24 -18.77 3.07
C LYS A 36 19.74 -18.99 3.19
N ALA A 37 20.14 -20.22 3.51
CA ALA A 37 21.55 -20.57 3.59
C ALA A 37 22.26 -20.39 2.24
N TYR A 38 21.60 -20.78 1.14
CA TYR A 38 22.15 -20.65 -0.21
C TYR A 38 22.34 -19.20 -0.61
N TYR A 39 21.30 -18.37 -0.54
CA TYR A 39 21.41 -16.98 -1.02
C TYR A 39 22.35 -16.15 -0.17
N LEU A 40 22.45 -16.39 1.15
CA LEU A 40 23.41 -15.66 1.98
C LEU A 40 24.86 -15.97 1.58
N LYS A 41 25.18 -17.24 1.31
CA LYS A 41 26.49 -17.64 0.78
C LYS A 41 26.73 -17.03 -0.61
N ARG A 42 25.74 -17.10 -1.51
CA ARG A 42 25.84 -16.55 -2.86
C ARG A 42 26.08 -15.05 -2.87
N ILE A 43 25.33 -14.28 -2.07
CA ILE A 43 25.52 -12.84 -1.92
C ILE A 43 26.91 -12.50 -1.35
N ALA A 44 27.44 -13.31 -0.42
CA ALA A 44 28.78 -13.09 0.10
C ALA A 44 29.85 -13.26 -1.00
N LEU A 45 29.69 -14.27 -1.87
CA LEU A 45 30.56 -14.47 -3.05
C LEU A 45 30.44 -13.32 -4.05
N LEU A 46 29.22 -12.96 -4.46
CA LEU A 46 28.97 -11.86 -5.38
C LEU A 46 29.51 -10.51 -4.83
N ARG A 47 29.46 -10.32 -3.51
CA ARG A 47 30.04 -9.14 -2.85
C ARG A 47 31.57 -9.13 -2.95
N LYS A 48 32.23 -10.27 -2.68
CA LYS A 48 33.69 -10.41 -2.82
C LYS A 48 34.15 -10.18 -4.26
N ALA A 49 33.32 -10.55 -5.23
CA ALA A 49 33.54 -10.31 -6.65
C ALA A 49 33.09 -8.92 -7.14
N HIS A 50 32.59 -8.05 -6.25
CA HIS A 50 32.10 -6.69 -6.55
C HIS A 50 30.89 -6.60 -7.49
N TYR A 51 30.13 -7.69 -7.68
CA TYR A 51 28.86 -7.66 -8.41
C TYR A 51 27.75 -6.96 -7.59
N VAL A 52 27.76 -7.14 -6.28
CA VAL A 52 26.79 -6.52 -5.37
C VAL A 52 27.48 -5.87 -4.16
N ARG A 53 26.77 -4.96 -3.50
CA ARG A 53 27.15 -4.36 -2.22
C ARG A 53 25.95 -4.36 -1.26
N ARG A 54 26.21 -4.27 0.05
CA ARG A 54 25.18 -4.26 1.09
C ARG A 54 25.00 -2.89 1.72
N LEU A 55 23.79 -2.59 2.16
CA LEU A 55 23.45 -1.36 2.89
C LEU A 55 22.27 -1.62 3.82
N LYS A 56 22.49 -1.61 5.14
CA LYS A 56 21.44 -1.71 6.18
C LYS A 56 20.33 -2.75 5.85
N GLY A 57 20.71 -4.01 5.59
CA GLY A 57 19.74 -5.07 5.26
C GLY A 57 19.30 -5.15 3.79
N TYR A 58 19.80 -4.28 2.91
CA TYR A 58 19.53 -4.30 1.47
C TYR A 58 20.77 -4.69 0.66
N VAL A 59 20.54 -5.22 -0.53
CA VAL A 59 21.53 -5.50 -1.57
C VAL A 59 21.35 -4.51 -2.71
N MET A 60 22.46 -4.06 -3.30
CA MET A 60 22.52 -3.09 -4.40
C MET A 60 23.59 -3.53 -5.40
N LEU A 61 23.56 -3.02 -6.64
CA LEU A 61 24.64 -3.24 -7.59
C LEU A 61 25.99 -2.69 -7.06
N GLY A 62 27.03 -3.50 -7.19
CA GLY A 62 28.43 -3.12 -7.08
C GLY A 62 29.02 -2.71 -8.44
N SER A 63 30.32 -2.39 -8.51
CA SER A 63 30.96 -1.92 -9.76
C SER A 63 30.82 -2.92 -10.90
N LYS A 64 31.19 -4.20 -10.69
CA LYS A 64 31.04 -5.23 -11.74
C LYS A 64 29.59 -5.52 -12.09
N GLY A 65 28.67 -5.37 -11.14
CA GLY A 65 27.23 -5.52 -11.41
C GLY A 65 26.70 -4.41 -12.32
N ILE A 66 27.19 -3.18 -12.15
CA ILE A 66 26.87 -2.05 -13.03
C ILE A 66 27.42 -2.29 -14.44
N GLU A 67 28.66 -2.79 -14.56
CA GLU A 67 29.26 -3.15 -15.84
C GLU A 67 28.46 -4.24 -16.56
N TYR A 68 28.08 -5.30 -15.85
CA TYR A 68 27.26 -6.38 -16.39
C TYR A 68 25.89 -5.89 -16.91
N VAL A 69 25.17 -5.12 -16.10
CA VAL A 69 23.85 -4.59 -16.48
C VAL A 69 23.97 -3.70 -17.73
N ARG A 70 25.04 -2.91 -17.83
CA ARG A 70 25.33 -2.10 -19.02
C ARG A 70 25.65 -2.97 -20.24
N SER A 71 26.41 -4.06 -20.08
CA SER A 71 26.78 -4.92 -21.22
C SER A 71 25.58 -5.63 -21.85
N ILE A 72 24.49 -5.83 -21.10
CA ILE A 72 23.23 -6.39 -21.62
C ILE A 72 22.21 -5.32 -22.04
N GLY A 73 22.63 -4.06 -22.17
CA GLY A 73 21.79 -2.96 -22.67
C GLY A 73 20.81 -2.35 -21.66
N LEU A 74 20.86 -2.76 -20.38
CA LEU A 74 19.96 -2.22 -19.35
C LEU A 74 20.52 -0.93 -18.75
N LYS A 75 19.62 0.02 -18.47
CA LYS A 75 19.92 1.24 -17.73
C LYS A 75 19.64 1.02 -16.24
N ARG A 76 20.58 1.39 -15.38
CA ARG A 76 20.41 1.33 -13.92
C ARG A 76 19.70 2.58 -13.42
N LYS A 77 18.65 2.41 -12.60
CA LYS A 77 18.11 3.52 -11.80
C LYS A 77 19.08 3.88 -10.66
N GLY A 78 19.46 5.16 -10.59
CA GLY A 78 20.35 5.68 -9.55
C GLY A 78 19.79 5.48 -8.14
N ILE A 79 20.68 5.35 -7.15
CA ILE A 79 20.30 5.36 -5.73
C ILE A 79 20.53 6.78 -5.22
N PRO A 80 19.50 7.48 -4.75
CA PRO A 80 19.66 8.81 -4.16
C PRO A 80 20.58 8.79 -2.93
N THR A 81 21.36 9.86 -2.75
CA THR A 81 22.20 10.06 -1.56
C THR A 81 21.39 10.60 -0.38
N ALA A 82 20.39 11.44 -0.66
CA ALA A 82 19.48 12.00 0.35
C ALA A 82 18.67 10.91 1.06
N HIS A 83 18.62 10.96 2.39
CA HIS A 83 18.03 9.91 3.22
C HIS A 83 16.55 9.62 2.88
N GLY A 84 15.70 10.65 2.78
CA GLY A 84 14.27 10.46 2.48
C GLY A 84 14.02 9.88 1.08
N GLN A 85 14.83 10.28 0.09
CA GLN A 85 14.74 9.73 -1.26
C GLN A 85 15.21 8.27 -1.32
N LYS A 86 16.12 7.88 -0.44
CA LYS A 86 16.57 6.50 -0.30
C LYS A 86 15.51 5.61 0.35
N GLU A 87 14.86 6.08 1.42
CA GLU A 87 13.73 5.37 2.06
C GLU A 87 12.58 5.15 1.07
N ARG A 88 12.31 6.17 0.24
CA ARG A 88 11.35 6.05 -0.85
C ARG A 88 11.68 4.88 -1.79
N VAL A 89 12.95 4.76 -2.21
CA VAL A 89 13.38 3.68 -3.12
C VAL A 89 13.33 2.31 -2.42
N GLN A 90 13.66 2.25 -1.11
CA GLN A 90 13.48 1.04 -0.30
C GLN A 90 12.02 0.61 -0.31
N ARG A 91 11.09 1.52 0.01
CA ARG A 91 9.66 1.22 0.03
C ARG A 91 9.11 0.80 -1.33
N ILE A 92 9.56 1.41 -2.42
CA ILE A 92 9.18 0.99 -3.77
C ILE A 92 9.63 -0.45 -4.04
N SER A 93 10.87 -0.80 -3.66
CA SER A 93 11.33 -2.18 -3.77
C SER A 93 10.53 -3.12 -2.89
N ASP A 94 10.24 -2.75 -1.65
CA ASP A 94 9.49 -3.61 -0.72
C ASP A 94 8.10 -3.89 -1.28
N LEU A 95 7.37 -2.84 -1.69
CA LEU A 95 6.04 -2.96 -2.30
C LEU A 95 6.05 -3.81 -3.58
N TYR A 96 7.10 -3.74 -4.39
CA TYR A 96 7.22 -4.63 -5.56
C TYR A 96 7.21 -6.11 -5.15
N PHE A 97 7.96 -6.49 -4.12
CA PHE A 97 8.00 -7.88 -3.65
C PHE A 97 6.78 -8.27 -2.83
N ASP A 98 6.24 -7.33 -2.06
CA ASP A 98 5.02 -7.52 -1.28
C ASP A 98 3.85 -8.00 -2.17
N PHE A 99 3.77 -7.49 -3.41
CA PHE A 99 2.72 -7.86 -4.38
C PHE A 99 3.19 -8.81 -5.49
N LEU A 100 4.44 -9.29 -5.44
CA LEU A 100 4.97 -10.17 -6.47
C LEU A 100 4.23 -11.52 -6.46
N GLY A 101 3.61 -11.88 -7.59
CA GLY A 101 2.87 -13.13 -7.74
C GLY A 101 1.47 -13.12 -7.11
N THR A 102 0.95 -11.94 -6.77
CA THR A 102 -0.42 -11.73 -6.30
C THR A 102 -1.33 -11.27 -7.44
N ASP A 103 -2.63 -11.14 -7.21
CA ASP A 103 -3.58 -10.57 -8.17
C ASP A 103 -3.41 -9.05 -8.38
N TRP A 104 -2.52 -8.43 -7.59
CA TRP A 104 -2.08 -7.06 -7.79
C TRP A 104 -0.72 -7.00 -8.47
N THR A 105 -0.59 -6.04 -9.38
CA THR A 105 0.68 -5.64 -9.97
C THR A 105 1.08 -4.26 -9.46
N PHE A 106 2.20 -4.19 -8.74
CA PHE A 106 2.78 -2.92 -8.33
C PHE A 106 3.72 -2.36 -9.41
N VAL A 107 3.43 -1.15 -9.88
CA VAL A 107 4.21 -0.43 -10.89
C VAL A 107 4.92 0.77 -10.25
N ASP A 108 6.25 0.74 -10.26
CA ASP A 108 7.12 1.79 -9.71
C ASP A 108 6.84 3.18 -10.32
N SER A 109 6.59 4.19 -9.47
CA SER A 109 6.39 5.60 -9.87
C SER A 109 7.46 6.16 -10.79
N ARG A 110 8.72 5.72 -10.66
CA ARG A 110 9.83 6.14 -11.54
C ARG A 110 9.58 5.70 -12.98
N LYS A 111 9.09 4.48 -13.17
CA LYS A 111 8.75 3.93 -14.50
C LYS A 111 7.54 4.65 -15.08
N ILE A 112 6.53 4.91 -14.25
CA ILE A 112 5.31 5.62 -14.66
C ILE A 112 5.67 7.03 -15.15
N LYS A 113 6.52 7.76 -14.43
CA LYS A 113 6.96 9.12 -14.81
C LYS A 113 7.80 9.18 -16.09
N GLU A 114 8.51 8.10 -16.41
CA GLU A 114 9.23 7.99 -17.69
C GLU A 114 8.25 7.82 -18.87
N GLN A 115 7.10 7.18 -18.63
CA GLN A 115 6.10 6.85 -19.65
C GLN A 115 4.98 7.88 -19.80
N LYS A 116 4.66 8.64 -18.73
CA LYS A 116 3.55 9.59 -18.68
C LYS A 116 4.06 11.02 -18.39
N PRO A 117 4.31 11.85 -19.42
CA PRO A 117 4.78 13.22 -19.25
C PRO A 117 3.83 14.14 -18.46
N SER A 118 2.53 13.80 -18.40
CA SER A 118 1.53 14.54 -17.62
C SER A 118 1.72 14.41 -16.10
N ILE A 119 2.51 13.44 -15.65
CA ILE A 119 2.82 13.26 -14.23
C ILE A 119 4.07 14.04 -13.88
N TYR A 120 3.95 14.94 -12.91
CA TYR A 120 5.07 15.75 -12.45
C TYR A 120 6.20 14.89 -11.90
N ARG A 121 7.44 15.26 -12.24
CA ARG A 121 8.63 14.59 -11.68
C ARG A 121 8.66 14.67 -10.15
N SER A 122 8.13 15.76 -9.58
CA SER A 122 8.02 16.02 -8.14
C SER A 122 6.95 15.19 -7.41
N SER A 123 6.10 14.45 -8.14
CA SER A 123 5.05 13.62 -7.54
C SER A 123 5.59 12.64 -6.48
N ILE A 124 4.85 12.44 -5.39
CA ILE A 124 5.34 11.70 -4.21
C ILE A 124 4.64 10.36 -4.00
N PHE A 125 3.64 10.00 -4.79
CA PHE A 125 3.15 8.60 -4.83
C PHE A 125 4.28 7.64 -5.18
N LEU A 126 4.35 6.48 -4.54
CA LEU A 126 5.39 5.46 -4.68
C LEU A 126 5.26 4.64 -5.97
N GLY A 127 4.03 4.43 -6.41
CA GLY A 127 3.68 3.66 -7.60
C GLY A 127 2.17 3.51 -7.74
N PHE A 128 1.76 2.74 -8.74
CA PHE A 128 0.38 2.29 -8.88
C PHE A 128 0.25 0.83 -8.48
N LEU A 129 -0.84 0.50 -7.80
CA LEU A 129 -1.25 -0.88 -7.54
C LEU A 129 -2.44 -1.18 -8.46
N ILE A 130 -2.24 -2.09 -9.40
CA ILE A 130 -3.17 -2.36 -10.50
C ILE A 130 -3.66 -3.80 -10.40
N GLY A 131 -4.96 -4.03 -10.45
CA GLY A 131 -5.59 -5.36 -10.33
C GLY A 131 -7.10 -5.23 -10.52
N ARG A 132 -7.89 -5.62 -9.51
CA ARG A 132 -9.35 -5.42 -9.47
C ARG A 132 -9.77 -3.96 -9.74
N THR A 133 -8.92 -3.03 -9.33
CA THR A 133 -9.05 -1.60 -9.60
C THR A 133 -7.64 -0.98 -9.69
N GLU A 134 -7.51 0.34 -9.67
CA GLU A 134 -6.23 1.04 -9.71
C GLU A 134 -6.14 2.04 -8.54
N TYR A 135 -5.03 1.96 -7.79
CA TYR A 135 -4.73 2.88 -6.68
C TYR A 135 -3.39 3.58 -6.89
N ALA A 136 -3.34 4.88 -6.60
CA ALA A 136 -2.08 5.55 -6.30
C ALA A 136 -1.63 5.21 -4.87
N VAL A 137 -0.41 4.70 -4.72
CA VAL A 137 0.12 4.23 -3.43
C VAL A 137 1.05 5.25 -2.80
N TYR A 138 0.85 5.54 -1.52
CA TYR A 138 1.64 6.46 -0.71
C TYR A 138 2.14 5.79 0.56
N SER A 139 3.15 6.37 1.19
CA SER A 139 3.57 6.01 2.54
C SER A 139 3.97 7.23 3.34
N ILE A 140 3.35 7.40 4.51
CA ILE A 140 3.67 8.48 5.45
C ILE A 140 4.73 8.06 6.47
N GLY A 141 5.00 6.76 6.62
CA GLY A 141 6.01 6.22 7.53
C GLY A 141 5.56 6.22 9.00
N LYS A 142 6.51 6.07 9.92
CA LYS A 142 6.24 5.97 11.37
C LYS A 142 5.94 7.30 12.05
N GLU A 143 6.65 8.36 11.69
CA GLU A 143 6.51 9.68 12.34
C GLU A 143 6.48 10.77 11.26
N PRO A 144 5.38 10.88 10.50
CA PRO A 144 5.29 11.88 9.45
C PRO A 144 5.30 13.30 10.01
N SER A 145 6.02 14.18 9.33
CA SER A 145 5.90 15.63 9.53
C SER A 145 4.59 16.13 8.94
N LYS A 146 4.14 17.31 9.39
CA LYS A 146 2.93 17.94 8.86
C LYS A 146 3.05 18.21 7.36
N GLU A 147 4.20 18.72 6.93
CA GLU A 147 4.49 19.04 5.52
C GLU A 147 4.39 17.80 4.64
N LYS A 148 4.82 16.63 5.13
CA LYS A 148 4.70 15.36 4.40
C LYS A 148 3.24 14.98 4.21
N ILE A 149 2.41 15.11 5.25
CA ILE A 149 0.98 14.81 5.19
C ILE A 149 0.29 15.78 4.22
N ASP A 150 0.54 17.08 4.36
CA ASP A 150 -0.04 18.13 3.52
C ASP A 150 0.34 17.92 2.04
N ALA A 151 1.59 17.52 1.76
CA ALA A 151 2.04 17.19 0.42
C ALA A 151 1.32 15.97 -0.17
N VAL A 152 1.08 14.93 0.65
CA VAL A 152 0.33 13.72 0.23
C VAL A 152 -1.11 14.09 -0.10
N LYS A 153 -1.79 14.80 0.81
CA LYS A 153 -3.18 15.24 0.61
C LYS A 153 -3.33 16.15 -0.60
N SER A 154 -2.44 17.15 -0.75
CA SER A 154 -2.48 18.06 -1.90
C SER A 154 -2.24 17.37 -3.24
N GLU A 155 -1.47 16.27 -3.27
CA GLU A 155 -1.33 15.46 -4.47
C GLU A 155 -2.59 14.62 -4.72
N GLN A 156 -3.16 13.99 -3.68
CA GLN A 156 -4.38 13.19 -3.78
C GLN A 156 -5.56 13.97 -4.34
N GLU A 157 -5.78 15.22 -3.88
CA GLU A 157 -6.82 16.12 -4.40
C GLU A 157 -6.70 16.36 -5.91
N LYS A 158 -5.50 16.22 -6.49
CA LYS A 158 -5.22 16.46 -7.92
C LYS A 158 -5.20 15.18 -8.75
N LEU A 159 -5.34 13.99 -8.15
CA LEU A 159 -5.27 12.71 -8.85
C LEU A 159 -6.36 12.56 -9.93
N HIS A 160 -7.54 13.14 -9.73
CA HIS A 160 -8.63 13.11 -10.70
C HIS A 160 -8.22 13.71 -12.06
N LYS A 161 -7.29 14.68 -12.07
CA LYS A 161 -6.74 15.30 -13.30
C LYS A 161 -5.89 14.31 -14.11
N LEU A 162 -5.43 13.24 -13.47
CA LEU A 162 -4.67 12.16 -14.08
C LEU A 162 -5.55 10.92 -14.37
N GLY A 163 -6.88 11.02 -14.17
CA GLY A 163 -7.81 9.90 -14.31
C GLY A 163 -7.73 8.89 -13.17
N ILE A 164 -7.06 9.24 -12.07
CA ILE A 164 -6.89 8.37 -10.90
C ILE A 164 -7.88 8.81 -9.83
N TYR A 165 -8.69 7.88 -9.34
CA TYR A 165 -9.79 8.18 -8.43
C TYR A 165 -9.67 7.48 -7.09
N ARG A 166 -8.61 6.70 -6.86
CA ARG A 166 -8.43 5.95 -5.62
C ARG A 166 -7.00 6.03 -5.14
N SER A 167 -6.82 5.98 -3.82
CA SER A 167 -5.49 5.96 -3.23
C SER A 167 -5.38 5.03 -2.03
N ILE A 168 -4.16 4.58 -1.79
CA ILE A 168 -3.77 3.84 -0.59
C ILE A 168 -2.68 4.64 0.10
N VAL A 169 -2.83 4.87 1.41
CA VAL A 169 -1.82 5.50 2.26
C VAL A 169 -1.40 4.52 3.33
N PHE A 170 -0.13 4.10 3.28
CA PHE A 170 0.45 3.26 4.31
C PHE A 170 1.04 4.08 5.47
N TYR A 171 0.74 3.67 6.70
CA TYR A 171 1.32 4.22 7.93
C TYR A 171 1.99 3.13 8.78
N GLU A 172 2.91 3.49 9.67
CA GLU A 172 3.67 2.52 10.49
C GLU A 172 3.48 2.68 12.01
N SER A 173 2.62 3.63 12.43
CA SER A 173 2.28 3.83 13.85
C SER A 173 0.85 4.36 14.03
N PRO A 174 0.21 4.11 15.19
CA PRO A 174 -1.06 4.75 15.55
C PRO A 174 -0.99 6.29 15.52
N GLU A 175 0.15 6.87 15.88
CA GLU A 175 0.38 8.32 15.86
C GLU A 175 0.39 8.86 14.44
N ALA A 176 1.03 8.17 13.49
CA ALA A 176 1.03 8.54 12.08
C ALA A 176 -0.39 8.51 11.50
N ARG A 177 -1.18 7.47 11.84
CA ARG A 177 -2.59 7.38 11.47
C ARG A 177 -3.38 8.56 12.02
N LYS A 178 -3.26 8.85 13.32
CA LYS A 178 -3.95 9.96 13.98
C LYS A 178 -3.59 11.32 13.37
N ARG A 179 -2.31 11.55 13.07
CA ARG A 179 -1.84 12.78 12.40
C ARG A 179 -2.38 12.91 10.98
N TYR A 180 -2.53 11.80 10.27
CA TYR A 180 -3.08 11.83 8.92
C TYR A 180 -4.56 12.24 8.91
N GLY A 181 -5.35 11.79 9.89
CA GLY A 181 -6.74 12.20 10.04
C GLY A 181 -7.71 11.41 9.15
N VAL A 182 -8.95 11.89 9.10
CA VAL A 182 -10.07 11.26 8.38
C VAL A 182 -10.81 12.21 7.45
N GLU A 183 -10.14 13.27 7.00
CA GLU A 183 -10.73 14.18 6.03
C GLU A 183 -10.84 13.49 4.66
N GLY A 184 -12.05 13.50 4.09
CA GLY A 184 -12.29 13.10 2.71
C GLY A 184 -11.70 14.12 1.74
N LEU A 185 -11.07 13.62 0.67
CA LEU A 185 -10.36 14.42 -0.33
C LEU A 185 -11.10 14.42 -1.68
N GLY A 186 -12.30 13.86 -1.74
CA GLY A 186 -13.11 13.78 -2.96
C GLY A 186 -12.65 12.66 -3.89
N LEU A 187 -11.92 11.67 -3.38
CA LEU A 187 -11.62 10.44 -4.09
C LEU A 187 -12.86 9.52 -4.09
N LYS A 188 -12.87 8.54 -5.00
CA LYS A 188 -13.87 7.46 -4.93
C LYS A 188 -13.61 6.55 -3.73
N GLU A 189 -12.34 6.38 -3.34
CA GLU A 189 -11.91 5.54 -2.23
C GLU A 189 -10.51 5.96 -1.76
N GLN A 190 -10.31 5.98 -0.45
CA GLN A 190 -9.02 6.33 0.16
C GLN A 190 -8.73 5.39 1.33
N LEU A 191 -7.92 4.37 1.08
CA LEU A 191 -7.58 3.38 2.08
C LEU A 191 -6.42 3.88 2.95
N LEU A 192 -6.63 4.00 4.26
CA LEU A 192 -5.56 4.32 5.21
C LEU A 192 -5.18 3.05 5.99
N LEU A 193 -4.07 2.42 5.61
CA LEU A 193 -3.75 1.06 6.04
C LEU A 193 -2.42 0.98 6.82
N PRO A 194 -2.33 0.15 7.87
CA PRO A 194 -1.08 -0.08 8.57
C PRO A 194 -0.12 -0.87 7.67
N TYR A 195 1.19 -0.63 7.76
CA TYR A 195 2.20 -1.43 7.09
C TYR A 195 3.01 -2.25 8.11
N PRO A 196 3.24 -3.55 7.89
CA PRO A 196 2.93 -4.32 6.66
C PRO A 196 1.51 -4.93 6.64
N TYR A 197 0.77 -4.96 7.75
CA TYR A 197 -0.48 -5.72 7.86
C TYR A 197 -1.52 -5.42 6.76
N GLY A 198 -1.66 -4.17 6.36
CA GLY A 198 -2.55 -3.74 5.28
C GLY A 198 -2.19 -4.29 3.90
N VAL A 199 -0.94 -4.71 3.68
CA VAL A 199 -0.55 -5.44 2.46
C VAL A 199 -1.31 -6.76 2.38
N GLU A 200 -1.41 -7.51 3.49
CA GLU A 200 -2.11 -8.80 3.51
C GLU A 200 -3.62 -8.63 3.26
N LEU A 201 -4.23 -7.60 3.86
CA LEU A 201 -5.63 -7.23 3.55
C LEU A 201 -5.83 -6.92 2.06
N LEU A 202 -4.89 -6.19 1.45
CA LEU A 202 -4.97 -5.86 0.03
C LEU A 202 -4.80 -7.10 -0.85
N LYS A 203 -3.88 -8.02 -0.53
CA LYS A 203 -3.72 -9.28 -1.27
C LYS A 203 -5.03 -10.05 -1.34
N GLU A 204 -5.68 -10.22 -0.19
CA GLU A 204 -6.98 -10.90 -0.13
C GLU A 204 -8.07 -10.11 -0.85
N HIS A 205 -8.11 -8.79 -0.70
CA HIS A 205 -9.07 -7.95 -1.44
C HIS A 205 -8.86 -7.96 -2.97
N GLY A 206 -7.65 -8.25 -3.44
CA GLY A 206 -7.37 -8.47 -4.86
C GLY A 206 -8.00 -9.75 -5.37
N ARG A 207 -7.92 -10.82 -4.57
CA ARG A 207 -8.39 -12.17 -4.89
C ARG A 207 -9.91 -12.31 -4.80
N ARG A 208 -10.54 -11.65 -3.83
CA ARG A 208 -11.96 -11.78 -3.51
C ARG A 208 -12.55 -10.45 -3.01
N ASN A 209 -13.88 -10.31 -3.08
CA ASN A 209 -14.56 -9.12 -2.59
C ASN A 209 -14.63 -9.13 -1.06
N LEU A 210 -13.53 -8.74 -0.40
CA LEU A 210 -13.39 -8.77 1.06
C LEU A 210 -14.54 -8.06 1.80
N ILE A 211 -15.06 -6.96 1.23
CA ILE A 211 -16.14 -6.16 1.82
C ILE A 211 -17.44 -6.97 1.89
N GLU A 212 -17.84 -7.54 0.76
CA GLU A 212 -19.05 -8.34 0.64
C GLU A 212 -18.94 -9.63 1.44
N GLU A 213 -17.79 -10.30 1.37
CA GLU A 213 -17.58 -11.57 2.05
C GLU A 213 -17.57 -11.41 3.58
N ALA A 214 -16.97 -10.33 4.10
CA ALA A 214 -17.04 -9.99 5.52
C ALA A 214 -18.50 -9.74 5.96
N ALA A 215 -19.26 -8.97 5.17
CA ALA A 215 -20.67 -8.71 5.48
C ALA A 215 -21.48 -10.02 5.48
N VAL A 216 -21.33 -10.86 4.46
CA VAL A 216 -22.05 -12.14 4.34
C VAL A 216 -21.73 -13.06 5.52
N LYS A 217 -20.47 -13.11 5.98
CA LYS A 217 -20.09 -13.90 7.16
C LYS A 217 -20.79 -13.44 8.43
N VAL A 218 -20.91 -12.13 8.64
CA VAL A 218 -21.47 -11.56 9.87
C VAL A 218 -22.99 -11.60 9.88
N TYR A 219 -23.63 -11.39 8.73
CA TYR A 219 -25.06 -11.09 8.64
C TYR A 219 -25.88 -12.11 7.84
N GLY A 220 -25.22 -12.96 7.05
CA GLY A 220 -25.85 -14.01 6.26
C GLY A 220 -26.94 -13.50 5.32
N SER A 221 -28.06 -14.21 5.26
CA SER A 221 -29.22 -13.90 4.42
C SER A 221 -29.99 -12.64 4.84
N SER A 222 -29.57 -11.95 5.89
CA SER A 222 -30.22 -10.72 6.37
C SER A 222 -29.83 -9.48 5.59
N LEU A 223 -28.76 -9.55 4.79
CA LEU A 223 -28.27 -8.44 3.97
C LEU A 223 -29.24 -8.10 2.85
N LYS A 224 -29.46 -6.81 2.67
CA LYS A 224 -30.22 -6.24 1.56
C LYS A 224 -29.44 -5.12 0.90
N GLU A 225 -29.88 -4.73 -0.29
CA GLU A 225 -29.38 -3.51 -0.93
C GLU A 225 -29.57 -2.29 -0.01
N PRO A 226 -28.60 -1.37 0.01
CA PRO A 226 -28.61 -0.21 0.91
C PRO A 226 -29.72 0.77 0.55
N ASN A 227 -30.46 1.27 1.54
CA ASN A 227 -31.39 2.39 1.32
C ASN A 227 -30.65 3.72 1.23
N TRP A 228 -29.52 3.84 1.92
CA TRP A 228 -28.66 5.00 1.86
C TRP A 228 -27.50 4.74 0.90
N LYS A 229 -27.41 5.53 -0.18
CA LYS A 229 -26.41 5.36 -1.26
C LYS A 229 -24.94 5.32 -0.84
N GLU A 230 -24.60 5.75 0.37
CA GLU A 230 -23.22 5.72 0.87
C GLU A 230 -22.94 4.50 1.76
N ALA A 231 -23.96 3.70 2.10
CA ALA A 231 -23.83 2.43 2.78
C ALA A 231 -23.51 1.30 1.80
N ASP A 232 -22.96 0.21 2.34
CA ASP A 232 -22.67 -1.01 1.57
C ASP A 232 -23.90 -1.92 1.52
N PHE A 233 -24.65 -2.02 2.63
CA PHE A 233 -25.82 -2.89 2.77
C PHE A 233 -26.85 -2.30 3.74
N SER A 234 -28.05 -2.88 3.80
CA SER A 234 -29.02 -2.64 4.88
C SER A 234 -29.39 -3.93 5.61
N ILE A 235 -29.70 -3.81 6.91
CA ILE A 235 -30.20 -4.90 7.76
C ILE A 235 -31.32 -4.37 8.65
N GLY A 236 -32.54 -4.86 8.43
CA GLY A 236 -33.73 -4.30 9.08
C GLY A 236 -33.85 -2.81 8.77
N ASP A 237 -33.87 -1.98 9.81
CA ASP A 237 -33.93 -0.52 9.71
C ASP A 237 -32.54 0.15 9.80
N LYS A 238 -31.44 -0.63 9.78
CA LYS A 238 -30.07 -0.14 9.89
C LYS A 238 -29.37 -0.14 8.53
N GLU A 239 -28.48 0.83 8.35
CA GLU A 239 -27.54 0.89 7.23
C GLU A 239 -26.16 0.41 7.68
N VAL A 240 -25.54 -0.48 6.92
CA VAL A 240 -24.25 -1.09 7.23
C VAL A 240 -23.17 -0.48 6.36
N VAL A 241 -22.12 0.06 6.98
CA VAL A 241 -20.91 0.53 6.30
C VAL A 241 -19.73 -0.36 6.70
N VAL A 242 -19.11 -0.99 5.72
CA VAL A 242 -17.97 -1.90 5.94
C VAL A 242 -16.67 -1.11 5.82
N LEU A 243 -15.94 -1.01 6.94
CA LEU A 243 -14.69 -0.25 7.07
C LEU A 243 -13.47 -1.11 7.43
N ILE A 244 -13.49 -2.40 7.06
CA ILE A 244 -12.35 -3.33 7.26
C ILE A 244 -11.05 -2.85 6.60
N LEU A 245 -11.14 -2.18 5.44
CA LEU A 245 -10.01 -1.56 4.74
C LEU A 245 -9.75 -0.10 5.16
N ASN A 246 -10.47 0.40 6.16
CA ASN A 246 -10.38 1.76 6.68
C ASN A 246 -10.44 2.82 5.57
N ASP A 247 -11.51 2.78 4.77
CA ASP A 247 -11.79 3.77 3.72
C ASP A 247 -12.21 5.11 4.35
N ILE A 248 -11.33 6.10 4.22
CA ILE A 248 -11.49 7.43 4.75
C ILE A 248 -12.62 8.20 4.05
N GLU A 249 -12.88 7.96 2.77
CA GLU A 249 -13.96 8.64 2.05
C GLU A 249 -15.33 8.20 2.61
N LYS A 250 -15.50 6.91 2.90
CA LYS A 250 -16.68 6.39 3.60
C LYS A 250 -16.81 6.95 5.01
N ALA A 251 -15.72 6.96 5.78
CA ALA A 251 -15.72 7.55 7.13
C ALA A 251 -16.14 9.03 7.12
N ALA A 252 -15.64 9.82 6.16
CA ALA A 252 -16.04 11.21 5.97
C ALA A 252 -17.53 11.37 5.61
N LYS A 253 -18.09 10.47 4.79
CA LYS A 253 -19.52 10.47 4.44
C LYS A 253 -20.41 10.16 5.63
N ILE A 254 -20.03 9.20 6.50
CA ILE A 254 -20.72 8.94 7.76
C ILE A 254 -20.73 10.21 8.61
N LYS A 255 -19.56 10.82 8.83
CA LYS A 255 -19.44 12.05 9.62
C LYS A 255 -20.34 13.17 9.09
N ASN A 256 -20.34 13.39 7.77
CA ASN A 256 -21.17 14.40 7.15
C ASN A 256 -22.67 14.12 7.32
N TYR A 257 -23.08 12.85 7.20
CA TYR A 257 -24.46 12.44 7.45
C TYR A 257 -24.89 12.71 8.90
N LEU A 258 -24.07 12.31 9.88
CA LEU A 258 -24.34 12.53 11.30
C LEU A 258 -24.52 14.02 11.63
N ILE A 259 -23.61 14.86 11.11
CA ILE A 259 -23.69 16.32 11.27
C ILE A 259 -25.00 16.85 10.69
N LEU A 260 -25.35 16.47 9.46
CA LEU A 260 -26.58 16.93 8.81
C LEU A 260 -27.86 16.46 9.53
N ALA A 261 -27.87 15.23 10.05
CA ALA A 261 -28.99 14.69 10.80
C ALA A 261 -29.22 15.46 12.10
N GLN A 262 -28.15 15.79 12.83
CA GLN A 262 -28.21 16.64 14.03
C GLN A 262 -28.80 18.02 13.74
N TYR A 263 -28.39 18.67 12.63
CA TYR A 263 -28.90 19.99 12.26
C TYR A 263 -30.37 20.01 11.84
N ARG A 264 -30.87 18.92 11.23
CA ARG A 264 -32.21 18.89 10.62
C ARG A 264 -33.31 18.38 11.55
N TYR A 265 -32.98 17.94 12.78
CA TYR A 265 -33.92 17.28 13.71
C TYR A 265 -34.73 16.14 13.06
N THR A 266 -34.19 15.51 12.02
CA THR A 266 -34.84 14.40 11.30
C THR A 266 -34.56 13.09 12.00
N LYS A 267 -35.48 12.12 11.88
CA LYS A 267 -35.25 10.74 12.35
C LYS A 267 -34.00 10.20 11.66
N MET A 268 -32.96 9.93 12.45
CA MET A 268 -31.69 9.41 11.96
C MET A 268 -31.85 7.90 11.70
N THR A 269 -31.54 7.47 10.47
CA THR A 269 -31.31 6.05 10.19
C THR A 269 -30.07 5.61 10.95
N GLU A 270 -30.18 4.51 11.68
CA GLU A 270 -29.06 3.95 12.45
C GLU A 270 -27.99 3.43 11.50
N ILE A 271 -26.74 3.82 11.73
CA ILE A 271 -25.59 3.33 10.98
C ILE A 271 -24.85 2.32 11.86
N GLU A 272 -24.63 1.13 11.32
CA GLU A 272 -23.75 0.12 11.88
C GLU A 272 -22.45 0.05 11.08
N ILE A 273 -21.31 0.17 11.76
CA ILE A 273 -19.99 0.04 11.15
C ILE A 273 -19.50 -1.39 11.36
N LEU A 274 -19.24 -2.11 10.27
CA LEU A 274 -18.54 -3.40 10.30
C LEU A 274 -17.04 -3.18 10.10
N CYS A 275 -16.22 -3.47 11.10
CA CYS A 275 -14.76 -3.32 11.04
C CYS A 275 -14.02 -4.56 11.57
N LEU A 276 -12.69 -4.55 11.48
CA LEU A 276 -11.87 -5.55 12.18
C LEU A 276 -11.91 -5.32 13.69
N GLU A 277 -11.76 -6.37 14.50
CA GLU A 277 -11.68 -6.26 15.97
C GLU A 277 -10.61 -5.24 16.41
N GLY A 278 -9.43 -5.28 15.80
CA GLY A 278 -8.34 -4.33 16.09
C GLY A 278 -8.63 -2.86 15.71
N GLN A 279 -9.77 -2.57 15.07
CA GLN A 279 -10.23 -1.24 14.69
C GLN A 279 -11.41 -0.76 15.54
N GLU A 280 -11.94 -1.59 16.45
CA GLU A 280 -13.18 -1.33 17.18
C GLU A 280 -13.10 -0.05 18.03
N GLU A 281 -12.10 0.05 18.91
CA GLU A 281 -11.92 1.21 19.79
C GLU A 281 -11.81 2.51 18.98
N MET A 282 -11.07 2.47 17.87
CA MET A 282 -10.91 3.61 16.97
C MET A 282 -12.24 4.08 16.40
N PHE A 283 -13.09 3.18 15.91
CA PHE A 283 -14.36 3.57 15.32
C PHE A 283 -15.40 3.96 16.37
N LYS A 284 -15.36 3.37 17.57
CA LYS A 284 -16.17 3.82 18.72
C LYS A 284 -15.84 5.26 19.13
N GLU A 285 -14.55 5.60 19.19
CA GLU A 285 -14.12 6.97 19.48
C GLU A 285 -14.53 7.97 18.38
N MET A 286 -14.49 7.52 17.12
CA MET A 286 -14.74 8.38 15.96
C MET A 286 -16.23 8.61 15.68
N PHE A 287 -17.05 7.60 15.96
CA PHE A 287 -18.49 7.57 15.66
C PHE A 287 -19.28 7.03 16.86
N PRO A 288 -19.32 7.76 17.99
CA PRO A 288 -20.04 7.31 19.19
C PRO A 288 -21.55 7.13 18.97
N GLU A 289 -22.12 7.73 17.92
CA GLU A 289 -23.53 7.61 17.54
C GLU A 289 -23.83 6.36 16.66
N CYS A 290 -22.80 5.63 16.22
CA CYS A 290 -22.96 4.44 15.38
C CYS A 290 -22.86 3.16 16.22
N SER A 291 -23.60 2.11 15.84
CA SER A 291 -23.32 0.78 16.37
C SER A 291 -22.07 0.21 15.70
N ILE A 292 -21.25 -0.51 16.46
CA ILE A 292 -20.02 -1.12 15.93
C ILE A 292 -20.17 -2.64 15.99
N ARG A 293 -19.92 -3.28 14.85
CA ARG A 293 -19.85 -4.73 14.70
C ARG A 293 -18.45 -5.11 14.23
N THR A 294 -17.92 -6.20 14.76
CA THR A 294 -16.56 -6.63 14.46
C THR A 294 -16.52 -7.99 13.78
N ILE A 295 -15.45 -8.22 13.02
CA ILE A 295 -15.04 -9.53 12.50
C ILE A 295 -13.55 -9.73 12.76
N LYS A 296 -13.14 -10.97 13.04
CA LYS A 296 -11.74 -11.32 13.25
C LYS A 296 -10.96 -11.27 11.95
N ALA A 297 -9.70 -10.85 12.04
CA ALA A 297 -8.79 -10.84 10.92
C ALA A 297 -8.63 -12.23 10.30
N GLU A 298 -8.51 -13.25 11.15
CA GLU A 298 -8.30 -14.65 10.76
C GLU A 298 -9.49 -15.26 10.02
N GLU A 299 -10.67 -14.63 10.11
CA GLU A 299 -11.86 -15.09 9.40
C GLU A 299 -11.90 -14.57 7.96
N ILE A 300 -11.15 -13.53 7.62
CA ILE A 300 -11.15 -12.90 6.31
C ILE A 300 -9.78 -12.80 5.66
N LEU A 301 -8.71 -13.17 6.36
CA LEU A 301 -7.36 -13.34 5.80
C LEU A 301 -7.12 -14.77 5.29
#